data_AF-A0A1X2GNM1-F1
#
_entry.id   AF-A0A1X2GNM1-F1
#
_cell.length_a   1.000
_cell.length_b   1.000
_cell.length_c   1.000
_cell.angle_alpha   90.00
_cell.angle_beta   90.00
_cell.angle_gamma   90.00
#
_symmetry.space_group_name_H-M   'P 1'
#
loop_
_entity.id
_entity.type
_entity.pdbx_description
1 polymer ?
#
loop_
_entity_poly.entity_id
_entity_poly.type
_entity_poly.pdbx_seq_one_letter_code
_entity_poly.pdbx_strand_id
1 'polypeptide(L)'
;MSFRKRNADQQPKLPSGSKLSAYNGQLLISTGAPSLDDILGGGLPVGTILVIKEDRATTYAQLLLKYFVAQGIASKQHCVLVSKDDDPVEMTRQLMWLASSEADLDDDDEHVKTKTSSDNDRMKIAWRYSHLKKFDTSVNAKPAPPPVQKPKDAHTKSNEPAPFCSLFDLTKRIPDAVLEEADLTTIDPSLDPLNNSDTDEYLDLLHRLRKIVLEGQFSSAVPVPPGTSRQALRIAIHSLASPNWQTKSPHDVCKFFQALRGLLRFSFGAAVITLPAYLYEEVPNYVRRVEHLADAVLEIESFAGSSKHNDQPYTQTYHGFFHVHKLPVLNSLLPPSTKLSVLSGGGANDLAFKLRRKRFAIETFHLPPEGGVTTRRTDPPPSKPTPQPQTSKQSAKGSFQKRPPGFGCGLPGKQDPLEF
;
A
#
# COMPACT_ATOMS: atom_id res chain seq x y z
N MET A 1 -13.82 -37.58 -18.24
CA MET A 1 -14.30 -36.96 -16.98
C MET A 1 -14.79 -35.56 -17.30
N SER A 2 -16.10 -35.38 -17.44
CA SER A 2 -16.72 -34.07 -17.71
C SER A 2 -16.78 -33.26 -16.42
N PHE A 3 -16.18 -32.07 -16.39
CA PHE A 3 -16.32 -31.14 -15.26
C PHE A 3 -17.77 -30.68 -15.15
N ARG A 4 -18.53 -31.30 -14.23
CA ARG A 4 -19.86 -30.80 -13.87
C ARG A 4 -19.70 -29.47 -13.14
N LYS A 5 -20.19 -28.39 -13.75
CA LYS A 5 -20.31 -27.07 -13.13
C LYS A 5 -21.21 -27.24 -11.89
N ARG A 6 -20.63 -27.09 -10.69
CA ARG A 6 -21.41 -27.09 -9.44
C ARG A 6 -22.42 -25.94 -9.50
N ASN A 7 -23.67 -26.19 -9.10
CA ASN A 7 -24.71 -25.16 -9.05
C ASN A 7 -24.25 -24.01 -8.15
N ALA A 8 -24.27 -22.79 -8.66
CA ALA A 8 -23.83 -21.59 -7.94
C ALA A 8 -24.63 -21.38 -6.63
N ASP A 9 -25.89 -21.80 -6.60
CA ASP A 9 -26.78 -21.69 -5.43
C ASP A 9 -26.41 -22.61 -4.27
N GLN A 10 -25.53 -23.60 -4.49
CA GLN A 10 -25.04 -24.50 -3.43
C GLN A 10 -23.69 -24.06 -2.84
N GLN A 11 -23.07 -23.00 -3.37
CA GLN A 11 -21.86 -22.46 -2.76
C GLN A 11 -22.20 -21.60 -1.54
N PRO A 12 -21.50 -21.78 -0.41
CA PRO A 12 -21.67 -20.89 0.74
C PRO A 12 -21.37 -19.47 0.30
N LYS A 13 -22.34 -18.56 0.50
CA LYS A 13 -22.18 -17.14 0.19
C LYS A 13 -21.04 -16.57 1.04
N LEU A 14 -20.06 -15.98 0.38
CA LEU A 14 -18.97 -15.27 1.05
C LEU A 14 -19.53 -14.00 1.70
N PRO A 15 -18.92 -13.52 2.80
CA PRO A 15 -19.22 -12.20 3.32
C PRO A 15 -19.14 -11.11 2.24
N SER A 16 -19.95 -10.06 2.36
CA SER A 16 -19.88 -8.91 1.44
C SER A 16 -18.47 -8.32 1.42
N GLY A 17 -18.03 -7.81 0.26
CA GLY A 17 -16.70 -7.19 0.12
C GLY A 17 -15.52 -8.12 0.42
N SER A 18 -15.71 -9.43 0.33
CA SER A 18 -14.66 -10.44 0.51
C SER A 18 -14.49 -11.31 -0.73
N LYS A 19 -13.30 -11.89 -0.89
CA LYS A 19 -13.01 -12.86 -1.97
C LYS A 19 -12.11 -13.97 -1.46
N LEU A 20 -12.13 -15.13 -2.12
CA LEU A 20 -11.14 -16.16 -1.86
C LEU A 20 -9.86 -15.89 -2.65
N SER A 21 -8.71 -16.00 -1.99
CA SER A 21 -7.40 -15.99 -2.61
C SER A 21 -7.29 -17.15 -3.59
N ALA A 22 -6.91 -16.86 -4.84
CA ALA A 22 -6.68 -17.88 -5.85
C ALA A 22 -5.46 -18.76 -5.53
N TYR A 23 -4.56 -18.30 -4.64
CA TYR A 23 -3.32 -19.00 -4.31
C TYR A 23 -3.49 -20.06 -3.22
N ASN A 24 -4.17 -19.70 -2.12
CA ASN A 24 -4.27 -20.56 -0.94
C ASN A 24 -5.70 -20.69 -0.39
N GLY A 25 -6.70 -20.18 -1.11
CA GLY A 25 -8.12 -20.30 -0.73
C GLY A 25 -8.53 -19.50 0.50
N GLN A 26 -7.67 -18.60 1.00
CA GLN A 26 -8.01 -17.77 2.16
C GLN A 26 -9.06 -16.71 1.83
N LEU A 27 -9.92 -16.44 2.80
CA LEU A 27 -10.83 -15.31 2.70
C LEU A 27 -10.05 -14.01 2.89
N LEU A 28 -10.08 -13.15 1.88
CA LEU A 28 -9.43 -11.85 1.87
C LEU A 28 -10.48 -10.75 1.96
N ILE A 29 -10.14 -9.68 2.67
CA ILE A 29 -10.86 -8.40 2.64
C ILE A 29 -9.91 -7.32 2.11
N SER A 30 -10.44 -6.33 1.39
CA SER A 30 -9.62 -5.22 0.86
C SER A 30 -9.21 -4.27 1.97
N THR A 31 -7.99 -3.73 1.92
CA THR A 31 -7.52 -2.65 2.79
C THR A 31 -8.08 -1.28 2.44
N GLY A 32 -8.77 -1.14 1.30
CA GLY A 32 -9.23 0.15 0.76
C GLY A 32 -8.17 0.86 -0.08
N ALA A 33 -6.92 0.39 -0.08
CA ALA A 33 -5.86 0.88 -0.93
C ALA A 33 -5.40 -0.24 -1.89
N PRO A 34 -5.65 -0.12 -3.21
CA PRO A 34 -5.32 -1.18 -4.17
C PRO A 34 -3.84 -1.57 -4.20
N SER A 35 -2.95 -0.59 -4.03
CA SER A 35 -1.50 -0.81 -3.98
C SER A 35 -1.07 -1.58 -2.72
N LEU A 36 -1.74 -1.33 -1.59
CA LEU A 36 -1.52 -2.09 -0.36
C LEU A 36 -2.09 -3.51 -0.46
N ASP A 37 -3.25 -3.68 -1.10
CA ASP A 37 -3.80 -5.01 -1.38
C ASP A 37 -2.84 -5.84 -2.24
N ASP A 38 -2.20 -5.25 -3.26
CA ASP A 38 -1.19 -5.94 -4.06
C ASP A 38 -0.01 -6.43 -3.23
N ILE A 39 0.56 -5.55 -2.38
CA ILE A 39 1.67 -5.86 -1.47
C ILE A 39 1.33 -7.00 -0.50
N LEU A 40 0.06 -7.10 -0.07
CA LEU A 40 -0.43 -8.16 0.80
C LEU A 40 -0.79 -9.47 0.05
N GLY A 41 -0.66 -9.50 -1.28
CA GLY A 41 -0.99 -10.68 -2.10
C GLY A 41 -2.45 -10.74 -2.53
N GLY A 42 -3.07 -9.58 -2.72
CA GLY A 42 -4.44 -9.41 -3.22
C GLY A 42 -5.47 -8.96 -2.18
N GLY A 43 -5.05 -8.63 -0.96
CA GLY A 43 -5.90 -8.19 0.15
C GLY A 43 -5.42 -8.72 1.51
N LEU A 44 -6.03 -8.25 2.60
CA LEU A 44 -5.71 -8.69 3.95
C LEU A 44 -6.46 -10.00 4.27
N PRO A 45 -5.77 -11.09 4.65
CA PRO A 45 -6.45 -12.32 5.05
C PRO A 45 -7.24 -12.15 6.34
N VAL A 46 -8.45 -12.69 6.36
CA VAL A 46 -9.26 -12.77 7.58
C VAL A 46 -8.56 -13.64 8.63
N GLY A 47 -8.68 -13.25 9.89
CA GLY A 47 -8.03 -13.88 11.04
C GLY A 47 -6.58 -13.45 11.26
N THR A 48 -6.20 -12.27 10.74
CA THR A 48 -4.86 -11.69 10.87
C THR A 48 -4.85 -10.34 11.57
N ILE A 49 -3.66 -9.99 12.08
CA ILE A 49 -3.32 -8.64 12.55
C ILE A 49 -2.28 -8.04 11.60
N LEU A 50 -2.60 -6.88 11.03
CA LEU A 50 -1.67 -6.00 10.33
C LEU A 50 -1.27 -4.84 11.25
N VAL A 51 0.03 -4.69 11.51
CA VAL A 51 0.59 -3.53 12.20
C VAL A 51 1.19 -2.57 11.18
N ILE A 52 0.86 -1.29 11.30
CA ILE A 52 1.49 -0.20 10.54
C ILE A 52 2.27 0.65 11.54
N LYS A 53 3.59 0.63 11.43
CA LYS A 53 4.45 1.52 12.22
C LYS A 53 4.31 2.94 11.68
N GLU A 54 4.01 3.87 12.58
CA GLU A 54 3.87 5.28 12.27
C GLU A 54 5.23 5.95 12.17
N ASP A 55 5.31 6.98 11.33
CA ASP A 55 6.44 7.87 11.22
C ASP A 55 6.30 9.09 12.15
N ARG A 56 7.38 9.88 12.25
CA ARG A 56 7.36 11.12 13.02
C ARG A 56 6.60 12.20 12.27
N ALA A 57 5.77 12.95 12.99
CA ALA A 57 5.20 14.23 12.54
C ALA A 57 4.24 14.19 11.33
N THR A 58 3.75 13.02 10.91
CA THR A 58 2.69 12.92 9.90
C THR A 58 1.59 11.95 10.33
N THR A 59 0.49 11.91 9.56
CA THR A 59 -0.68 11.06 9.81
C THR A 59 -0.92 10.05 8.69
N TYR A 60 0.12 9.69 7.91
CA TYR A 60 -0.03 8.76 6.78
C TYR A 60 -0.43 7.34 7.22
N ALA A 61 0.07 6.85 8.35
CA ALA A 61 -0.36 5.57 8.90
C ALA A 61 -1.85 5.61 9.32
N GLN A 62 -2.27 6.71 9.97
CA GLN A 62 -3.68 6.95 10.28
C GLN A 62 -4.53 7.04 9.01
N LEU A 63 -4.02 7.62 7.92
CA LEU A 63 -4.72 7.66 6.63
C LEU A 63 -4.99 6.24 6.10
N LEU A 64 -4.02 5.33 6.16
CA LEU A 64 -4.22 3.92 5.77
C LEU A 64 -5.23 3.22 6.68
N LEU A 65 -5.25 3.54 7.97
CA LEU A 65 -6.29 3.08 8.90
C LEU A 65 -7.68 3.58 8.48
N LYS A 66 -7.80 4.85 8.08
CA LYS A 66 -9.05 5.45 7.55
C LYS A 66 -9.50 4.75 6.27
N TYR A 67 -8.60 4.43 5.33
CA TYR A 67 -8.92 3.62 4.15
C TYR A 67 -9.52 2.26 4.54
N PHE A 68 -8.94 1.60 5.55
CA PHE A 68 -9.42 0.30 6.01
C PHE A 68 -10.85 0.35 6.56
N VAL A 69 -11.19 1.40 7.32
CA VAL A 69 -12.55 1.61 7.85
C VAL A 69 -13.51 2.02 6.75
N ALA A 70 -13.15 2.99 5.89
CA ALA A 70 -13.99 3.45 4.79
C ALA A 70 -14.36 2.31 3.82
N GLN A 71 -13.41 1.41 3.53
CA GLN A 71 -13.67 0.19 2.74
C GLN A 71 -14.65 -0.76 3.41
N GLY A 72 -14.60 -0.88 4.74
CA GLY A 72 -15.56 -1.68 5.50
C GLY A 72 -16.98 -1.15 5.39
N ILE A 73 -17.15 0.17 5.58
CA ILE A 73 -18.45 0.82 5.46
C ILE A 73 -18.99 0.68 4.03
N ALA A 74 -18.17 0.96 3.01
CA ALA A 74 -18.55 0.77 1.61
C ALA A 74 -18.94 -0.69 1.27
N SER A 75 -18.34 -1.66 1.98
CA SER A 75 -18.61 -3.09 1.83
C SER A 75 -19.75 -3.61 2.72
N LYS A 76 -20.40 -2.74 3.51
CA LYS A 76 -21.40 -3.11 4.52
C LYS A 76 -20.89 -4.16 5.50
N GLN A 77 -19.67 -3.96 6.00
CA GLN A 77 -19.02 -4.82 6.99
C GLN A 77 -19.01 -4.10 8.34
N HIS A 78 -19.13 -4.85 9.43
CA HIS A 78 -19.03 -4.29 10.78
C HIS A 78 -17.63 -3.75 11.02
N CYS A 79 -17.53 -2.48 11.41
CA CYS A 79 -16.28 -1.80 11.70
C CYS A 79 -16.21 -1.43 13.17
N VAL A 80 -15.04 -1.63 13.78
CA VAL A 80 -14.72 -1.14 15.11
C VAL A 80 -13.56 -0.17 14.98
N LEU A 81 -13.73 1.07 15.44
CA LEU A 81 -12.67 2.06 15.48
C LEU A 81 -12.32 2.39 16.93
N VAL A 82 -11.07 2.17 17.30
CA VAL A 82 -10.55 2.40 18.65
C VAL A 82 -9.48 3.47 18.60
N SER A 83 -9.56 4.50 19.44
CA SER A 83 -8.55 5.55 19.55
C SER A 83 -8.58 6.17 20.93
N LYS A 84 -7.40 6.48 21.49
CA LYS A 84 -7.23 7.33 22.69
C LYS A 84 -6.58 8.68 22.35
N ASP A 85 -5.87 8.76 21.23
CA ASP A 85 -5.13 9.95 20.82
C ASP A 85 -6.02 10.99 20.12
N ASP A 86 -7.04 10.51 19.40
CA ASP A 86 -8.05 11.31 18.71
C ASP A 86 -9.45 10.80 19.08
N ASP A 87 -10.45 11.68 19.04
CA ASP A 87 -11.86 11.28 19.18
C ASP A 87 -12.26 10.35 18.01
N PRO A 88 -12.61 9.09 18.29
CA PRO A 88 -12.98 8.15 17.25
C PRO A 88 -14.24 8.59 16.48
N VAL A 89 -15.16 9.36 17.08
CA VAL A 89 -16.36 9.84 16.40
C VAL A 89 -16.02 10.95 15.39
N GLU A 90 -15.14 11.88 15.75
CA GLU A 90 -14.64 12.87 14.79
C GLU A 90 -13.82 12.22 13.68
N MET A 91 -13.04 11.19 14.02
CA MET A 91 -12.25 10.44 13.04
C MET A 91 -13.13 9.77 11.96
N THR A 92 -14.34 9.30 12.32
CA THR A 92 -15.26 8.67 11.36
C THR A 92 -15.89 9.69 10.41
N ARG A 93 -16.21 10.90 10.89
CA ARG A 93 -16.67 12.02 10.05
C ARG A 93 -15.63 12.46 9.02
N GLN A 94 -14.34 12.25 9.32
CA GLN A 94 -13.23 12.58 8.43
C GLN A 94 -12.89 11.51 7.39
N LEU A 95 -13.59 10.36 7.37
CA LEU A 95 -13.31 9.29 6.41
C LEU A 95 -13.50 9.76 4.96
N MET A 96 -12.58 9.33 4.10
CA MET A 96 -12.70 9.53 2.65
C MET A 96 -13.88 8.75 2.08
N TRP A 97 -14.38 9.18 0.93
CA TRP A 97 -15.50 8.52 0.27
C TRP A 97 -15.27 8.23 -1.20
N LEU A 98 -16.22 7.53 -1.79
CA LEU A 98 -16.13 6.93 -3.12
C LEU A 98 -15.87 8.01 -4.20
N ALA A 99 -14.91 7.72 -5.08
CA ALA A 99 -14.73 8.45 -6.32
C ALA A 99 -15.94 8.22 -7.24
N SER A 100 -16.28 9.22 -8.05
CA SER A 100 -17.42 9.11 -8.98
C SER A 100 -17.01 8.38 -10.27
N SER A 101 -15.73 8.42 -10.63
CA SER A 101 -15.11 7.69 -11.73
C SER A 101 -13.59 7.56 -11.53
N GLU A 102 -12.94 6.64 -12.25
CA GLU A 102 -11.47 6.55 -12.30
C GLU A 102 -10.82 7.82 -12.87
N ALA A 103 -11.48 8.49 -13.82
CA ALA A 103 -11.00 9.75 -14.39
C ALA A 103 -10.95 10.87 -13.34
N ASP A 104 -11.78 10.80 -12.30
CA ASP A 104 -11.71 11.74 -11.19
C ASP A 104 -10.46 11.53 -10.34
N LEU A 105 -9.76 10.40 -10.42
CA LEU A 105 -8.54 10.13 -9.65
C LEU A 105 -7.25 10.56 -10.36
N ASP A 106 -7.35 10.92 -11.64
CA ASP A 106 -6.26 11.58 -12.34
C ASP A 106 -6.13 13.00 -11.73
N ASP A 107 -4.98 13.25 -11.11
CA ASP A 107 -4.67 14.57 -10.59
C ASP A 107 -4.22 15.45 -11.75
N ASP A 108 -4.92 16.57 -11.96
CA ASP A 108 -4.49 17.69 -12.81
C ASP A 108 -3.26 18.40 -12.20
N ASP A 109 -2.26 17.65 -11.74
CA ASP A 109 -0.97 18.17 -11.29
C ASP A 109 -0.16 18.60 -12.54
N GLU A 110 -0.67 19.63 -13.22
CA GLU A 110 -0.03 20.35 -14.32
C GLU A 110 1.11 21.27 -13.84
N HIS A 111 1.45 21.26 -12.56
CA HIS A 111 2.56 22.08 -12.04
C HIS A 111 3.97 21.52 -12.31
N VAL A 112 4.08 20.36 -12.98
CA VAL A 112 5.34 19.93 -13.65
C VAL A 112 5.31 20.22 -15.17
N LYS A 113 4.20 20.73 -15.72
CA LYS A 113 4.05 21.01 -17.16
C LYS A 113 4.29 22.47 -17.56
N THR A 114 4.45 23.42 -16.64
CA THR A 114 4.64 24.84 -16.98
C THR A 114 6.11 25.29 -16.89
N LYS A 115 6.90 24.82 -17.87
CA LYS A 115 7.93 25.60 -18.61
C LYS A 115 8.56 24.76 -19.73
N THR A 116 7.73 24.21 -20.63
CA THR A 116 8.18 23.81 -21.98
C THR A 116 7.01 23.93 -22.97
N SER A 117 6.40 25.12 -23.05
CA SER A 117 5.63 25.54 -24.24
C SER A 117 6.57 25.91 -25.41
N SER A 118 7.62 25.10 -25.61
CA SER A 118 8.52 25.12 -26.77
C SER A 118 9.06 23.73 -27.11
N ASP A 119 8.37 22.64 -26.74
CA ASP A 119 8.84 21.24 -27.00
C ASP A 119 8.51 20.72 -28.41
N ASN A 120 8.43 21.61 -29.41
CA ASN A 120 8.44 21.22 -30.82
C ASN A 120 9.84 20.80 -31.30
N ASP A 121 10.86 20.83 -30.43
CA ASP A 121 12.25 20.50 -30.78
C ASP A 121 12.90 19.45 -29.87
N ARG A 122 12.11 18.47 -29.40
CA ARG A 122 12.68 17.27 -28.80
C ARG A 122 13.35 16.43 -29.89
N MET A 123 14.70 16.42 -29.92
CA MET A 123 15.50 15.59 -30.83
C MET A 123 14.96 14.14 -30.90
N LYS A 124 14.26 13.84 -32.00
CA LYS A 124 13.64 12.54 -32.30
C LYS A 124 14.70 11.57 -32.84
N ILE A 125 15.61 11.12 -31.99
CA ILE A 125 16.60 10.11 -32.39
C ILE A 125 15.98 8.70 -32.44
N ALA A 126 14.94 8.42 -31.65
CA ALA A 126 14.31 7.10 -31.62
C ALA A 126 12.77 7.18 -31.59
N TRP A 127 12.17 7.36 -32.77
CA TRP A 127 10.71 7.35 -33.00
C TRP A 127 10.03 6.05 -32.52
N ARG A 128 10.80 4.97 -32.36
CA ARG A 128 10.31 3.69 -31.84
C ARG A 128 9.83 3.75 -30.40
N TYR A 129 10.33 4.67 -29.57
CA TYR A 129 9.96 4.74 -28.15
C TYR A 129 8.86 5.77 -27.83
N SER A 130 8.46 6.62 -28.78
CA SER A 130 7.41 7.62 -28.52
C SER A 130 6.03 7.00 -28.32
N HIS A 131 5.83 5.77 -28.81
CA HIS A 131 4.59 5.02 -28.69
C HIS A 131 4.63 3.94 -27.59
N LEU A 132 5.74 3.82 -26.84
CA LEU A 132 5.75 2.94 -25.68
C LEU A 132 4.99 3.60 -24.53
N LYS A 133 4.08 2.83 -23.91
CA LYS A 133 3.44 3.21 -22.66
C LYS A 133 4.53 3.59 -21.66
N LYS A 134 4.46 4.79 -21.08
CA LYS A 134 5.36 5.19 -20.00
C LYS A 134 5.30 4.11 -18.92
N PHE A 135 6.46 3.68 -18.43
CA PHE A 135 6.55 2.67 -17.37
C PHE A 135 5.86 3.24 -16.14
N ASP A 136 4.64 2.77 -15.89
CA ASP A 136 3.82 3.13 -14.75
C ASP A 136 3.76 1.89 -13.86
N THR A 137 4.46 1.95 -12.73
CA THR A 137 4.50 0.88 -11.75
C THR A 137 3.32 0.95 -10.78
N SER A 138 2.37 1.85 -10.97
CA SER A 138 1.17 1.90 -10.13
C SER A 138 0.22 0.73 -10.42
N VAL A 139 -0.32 0.14 -9.35
CA VAL A 139 -1.38 -0.85 -9.44
C VAL A 139 -2.69 -0.13 -9.65
N ASN A 140 -3.10 0.01 -10.91
CA ASN A 140 -4.46 0.44 -11.24
C ASN A 140 -5.43 -0.73 -11.00
N ALA A 141 -6.57 -0.45 -10.35
CA ALA A 141 -7.60 -1.46 -10.15
C ALA A 141 -7.97 -2.08 -11.51
N LYS A 142 -7.96 -3.42 -11.62
CA LYS A 142 -8.33 -4.07 -12.89
C LYS A 142 -9.78 -3.72 -13.22
N PRO A 143 -10.09 -3.26 -14.45
CA PRO A 143 -11.47 -3.06 -14.87
C PRO A 143 -12.21 -4.40 -14.90
N ALA A 144 -13.49 -4.37 -14.53
CA ALA A 144 -14.44 -5.39 -14.95
C ALA A 144 -14.43 -5.50 -16.50
N PRO A 145 -14.69 -6.68 -17.09
CA PRO A 145 -14.68 -6.84 -18.54
C PRO A 145 -15.65 -5.84 -19.21
N PRO A 146 -15.30 -5.30 -20.40
CA PRO A 146 -16.06 -4.21 -21.00
C PRO A 146 -17.51 -4.62 -21.29
N PRO A 147 -18.49 -3.74 -21.04
CA PRO A 147 -19.88 -4.00 -21.36
C PRO A 147 -20.03 -4.10 -22.88
N VAL A 148 -20.67 -5.18 -23.33
CA VAL A 148 -21.20 -5.29 -24.69
C VAL A 148 -22.18 -4.13 -24.89
N GLN A 149 -21.82 -3.19 -25.75
CA GLN A 149 -22.61 -1.99 -26.04
C GLN A 149 -24.01 -2.40 -26.50
N LYS A 150 -25.03 -2.03 -25.72
CA LYS A 150 -26.41 -1.91 -26.21
C LYS A 150 -26.80 -0.43 -26.24
N PRO A 151 -27.67 -0.01 -27.18
CA PRO A 151 -27.99 1.39 -27.39
C PRO A 151 -28.61 2.01 -26.14
N LYS A 152 -28.31 3.30 -25.96
CA LYS A 152 -28.81 4.18 -24.91
C LYS A 152 -30.32 4.27 -25.02
N ASP A 153 -31.04 3.68 -24.06
CA ASP A 153 -32.30 4.15 -23.48
C ASP A 153 -32.72 3.15 -22.40
N ALA A 154 -32.90 3.66 -21.17
CA ALA A 154 -33.57 3.07 -19.99
C ALA A 154 -32.71 3.04 -18.73
N HIS A 155 -33.20 3.79 -17.74
CA HIS A 155 -32.89 3.74 -16.32
C HIS A 155 -32.94 2.28 -15.80
N THR A 156 -31.82 1.57 -15.86
CA THR A 156 -31.72 0.19 -15.40
C THR A 156 -30.53 0.08 -14.47
N LYS A 157 -30.78 -0.24 -13.19
CA LYS A 157 -29.75 -0.58 -12.21
C LYS A 157 -28.83 -1.64 -12.81
N SER A 158 -27.60 -1.28 -13.16
CA SER A 158 -26.59 -2.23 -13.63
C SER A 158 -26.32 -3.22 -12.50
N ASN A 159 -26.70 -4.48 -12.71
CA ASN A 159 -26.55 -5.58 -11.75
C ASN A 159 -25.10 -6.10 -11.70
N GLU A 160 -24.12 -5.20 -11.84
CA GLU A 160 -22.70 -5.56 -11.78
C GLU A 160 -22.28 -5.76 -10.32
N PRO A 161 -21.51 -6.82 -10.02
CA PRO A 161 -21.02 -7.05 -8.67
C PRO A 161 -20.12 -5.89 -8.26
N ALA A 162 -20.34 -5.36 -7.05
CA ALA A 162 -19.53 -4.30 -6.49
C ALA A 162 -18.03 -4.69 -6.51
N PRO A 163 -17.12 -3.73 -6.75
CA PRO A 163 -15.69 -4.01 -6.81
C PRO A 163 -15.16 -4.51 -5.46
N PHE A 164 -14.13 -5.36 -5.49
CA PHE A 164 -13.51 -5.88 -4.27
C PHE A 164 -12.85 -4.79 -3.42
N CYS A 165 -12.17 -3.85 -4.07
CA CYS A 165 -11.62 -2.64 -3.47
C CYS A 165 -12.30 -1.45 -4.14
N SER A 166 -12.88 -0.57 -3.34
CA SER A 166 -13.46 0.65 -3.84
C SER A 166 -12.38 1.67 -4.16
N LEU A 167 -12.73 2.63 -5.00
CA LEU A 167 -11.90 3.79 -5.29
C LEU A 167 -12.34 4.93 -4.38
N PHE A 168 -11.42 5.45 -3.58
CA PHE A 168 -11.70 6.59 -2.70
C PHE A 168 -11.02 7.85 -3.20
N ASP A 169 -11.73 8.96 -3.06
CA ASP A 169 -11.25 10.31 -3.30
C ASP A 169 -11.02 11.01 -1.94
N LEU A 170 -9.76 11.33 -1.65
CA LEU A 170 -9.34 11.99 -0.42
C LEU A 170 -9.92 13.40 -0.23
N THR A 171 -10.43 14.02 -1.29
CA THR A 171 -11.09 15.33 -1.24
C THR A 171 -12.56 15.24 -0.82
N LYS A 172 -13.15 14.04 -0.89
CA LYS A 172 -14.54 13.79 -0.49
C LYS A 172 -14.61 13.27 0.95
N ARG A 173 -15.77 13.43 1.56
CA ARG A 173 -16.09 12.88 2.88
C ARG A 173 -17.29 11.96 2.78
N ILE A 174 -17.34 10.99 3.68
CA ILE A 174 -18.48 10.09 3.80
C ILE A 174 -19.75 10.89 4.10
N PRO A 175 -20.86 10.67 3.40
CA PRO A 175 -22.11 11.35 3.71
C PRO A 175 -22.69 10.90 5.06
N ASP A 176 -23.26 11.84 5.82
CA ASP A 176 -23.84 11.55 7.14
C ASP A 176 -24.90 10.45 7.11
N ALA A 177 -25.76 10.44 6.09
CA ALA A 177 -26.77 9.39 5.92
C ALA A 177 -26.17 7.98 5.78
N VAL A 178 -24.95 7.87 5.21
CA VAL A 178 -24.26 6.58 5.12
C VAL A 178 -23.61 6.21 6.45
N LEU A 179 -23.10 7.19 7.19
CA LEU A 179 -22.57 6.95 8.54
C LEU A 179 -23.66 6.49 9.51
N GLU A 180 -24.86 7.05 9.43
CA GLU A 180 -26.00 6.67 10.26
C GLU A 180 -26.51 5.25 9.98
N GLU A 181 -26.42 4.78 8.73
CA GLU A 181 -26.75 3.40 8.34
C GLU A 181 -25.58 2.42 8.60
N ALA A 182 -24.36 2.93 8.77
CA ALA A 182 -23.17 2.10 8.89
C ALA A 182 -23.16 1.30 10.21
N ASP A 183 -22.82 0.02 10.11
CA ASP A 183 -22.55 -0.83 11.27
C ASP A 183 -21.14 -0.55 11.80
N LEU A 184 -21.04 0.50 12.64
CA LEU A 184 -19.78 1.06 13.11
C LEU A 184 -19.82 1.28 14.63
N THR A 185 -18.90 0.63 15.33
CA THR A 185 -18.69 0.80 16.77
C THR A 185 -17.43 1.64 17.02
N THR A 186 -17.58 2.79 17.66
CA THR A 186 -16.44 3.59 18.12
C THR A 186 -16.15 3.32 19.59
N ILE A 187 -14.88 3.13 19.93
CA ILE A 187 -14.43 2.90 21.32
C ILE A 187 -13.37 3.93 21.65
N ASP A 188 -13.65 4.77 22.65
CA ASP A 188 -12.65 5.59 23.32
C ASP A 188 -12.38 4.99 24.70
N PRO A 189 -11.23 4.30 24.91
CA PRO A 189 -10.87 3.76 26.21
C PRO A 189 -10.74 4.80 27.32
N SER A 190 -10.54 6.09 27.01
CA SER A 190 -10.39 7.15 28.01
C SER A 190 -11.72 7.56 28.66
N LEU A 191 -12.84 7.39 27.95
CA LEU A 191 -14.18 7.79 28.41
C LEU A 191 -14.90 6.69 29.19
N ASP A 192 -14.22 5.61 29.53
CA ASP A 192 -14.86 4.48 30.18
C ASP A 192 -15.28 4.82 31.63
N PRO A 193 -16.59 4.77 31.97
CA PRO A 193 -17.06 5.10 33.33
C PRO A 193 -16.55 4.15 34.41
N LEU A 194 -16.07 2.97 34.02
CA LEU A 194 -15.51 1.95 34.90
C LEU A 194 -13.98 2.06 35.05
N ASN A 195 -13.36 3.09 34.47
CA ASN A 195 -11.91 3.27 34.47
C ASN A 195 -11.42 3.67 35.88
N ASN A 196 -11.31 2.69 36.75
CA ASN A 196 -10.55 2.82 38.00
C ASN A 196 -9.06 2.82 37.63
N SER A 197 -8.24 3.58 38.38
CA SER A 197 -6.79 3.66 38.18
C SER A 197 -6.06 2.31 38.24
N ASP A 198 -6.74 1.26 38.70
CA ASP A 198 -6.23 -0.10 38.78
C ASP A 198 -6.82 -1.04 37.70
N THR A 199 -7.32 -0.53 36.59
CA THR A 199 -7.80 -1.38 35.48
C THR A 199 -6.71 -1.54 34.40
N ASP A 200 -6.50 -2.76 33.89
CA ASP A 200 -5.61 -2.98 32.74
C ASP A 200 -6.38 -2.62 31.45
N GLU A 201 -6.04 -1.46 30.87
CA GLU A 201 -6.74 -0.90 29.70
C GLU A 201 -6.68 -1.83 28.48
N TYR A 202 -5.55 -2.52 28.27
CA TYR A 202 -5.41 -3.45 27.15
C TYR A 202 -6.31 -4.68 27.34
N LEU A 203 -6.40 -5.18 28.57
CA LEU A 203 -7.26 -6.30 28.91
C LEU A 203 -8.74 -5.94 28.79
N ASP A 204 -9.14 -4.75 29.24
CA ASP A 204 -10.52 -4.27 29.09
C ASP A 204 -10.89 -4.13 27.61
N LEU A 205 -10.03 -3.49 26.80
CA LEU A 205 -10.24 -3.41 25.37
C LEU A 205 -10.39 -4.80 24.73
N LEU A 206 -9.52 -5.74 25.09
CA LEU A 206 -9.60 -7.11 24.60
C LEU A 206 -10.94 -7.77 24.98
N HIS A 207 -11.45 -7.54 26.19
CA HIS A 207 -12.75 -8.03 26.61
C HIS A 207 -13.90 -7.42 25.79
N ARG A 208 -13.86 -6.12 25.52
CA ARG A 208 -14.83 -5.45 24.63
C ARG A 208 -14.79 -6.03 23.21
N LEU A 209 -13.60 -6.18 22.64
CA LEU A 209 -13.43 -6.78 21.31
C LEU A 209 -13.92 -8.23 21.27
N ARG A 210 -13.65 -9.02 22.32
CA ARG A 210 -14.19 -10.37 22.46
C ARG A 210 -15.72 -10.37 22.51
N LYS A 211 -16.34 -9.45 23.25
CA LYS A 211 -17.79 -9.31 23.32
C LYS A 211 -18.37 -9.04 21.94
N ILE A 212 -17.82 -8.08 21.20
CA ILE A 212 -18.22 -7.76 19.81
C ILE A 212 -18.11 -8.99 18.90
N VAL A 213 -17.00 -9.74 18.98
CA VAL A 213 -16.79 -10.95 18.16
C VAL A 213 -17.86 -12.03 18.43
N LEU A 214 -18.24 -12.21 19.70
CA LEU A 214 -19.20 -13.24 20.10
C LEU A 214 -20.64 -12.82 19.80
N GLU A 215 -21.04 -11.61 20.21
CA GLU A 215 -22.40 -11.09 20.03
C GLU A 215 -22.72 -10.82 18.56
N GLY A 216 -21.74 -10.32 17.79
CA GLY A 216 -21.86 -10.09 16.35
C GLY A 216 -21.72 -11.36 15.50
N GLN A 217 -21.68 -12.55 16.11
CA GLN A 217 -21.61 -13.84 15.41
C GLN A 217 -20.40 -13.98 14.44
N PHE A 218 -19.33 -13.23 14.70
CA PHE A 218 -18.12 -13.26 13.89
C PHE A 218 -17.24 -14.48 14.19
N SER A 219 -17.45 -15.16 15.32
CA SER A 219 -16.71 -16.39 15.64
C SER A 219 -16.97 -17.49 14.60
N SER A 220 -15.89 -18.08 14.09
CA SER A 220 -15.94 -19.25 13.21
C SER A 220 -16.11 -20.55 13.99
N ALA A 221 -15.81 -20.54 15.30
CA ALA A 221 -15.96 -21.70 16.18
C ALA A 221 -17.42 -21.95 16.59
N VAL A 222 -18.27 -20.93 16.47
CA VAL A 222 -19.70 -21.03 16.82
C VAL A 222 -20.53 -21.19 15.55
N PRO A 223 -21.36 -22.25 15.44
CA PRO A 223 -22.33 -22.38 14.36
C PRO A 223 -23.33 -21.24 14.37
N VAL A 224 -23.65 -20.71 13.20
CA VAL A 224 -24.66 -19.67 13.04
C VAL A 224 -25.96 -20.32 12.55
N PRO A 225 -27.15 -19.82 12.94
CA PRO A 225 -28.42 -20.34 12.45
C PRO A 225 -28.46 -20.49 10.92
N PRO A 226 -29.10 -21.54 10.39
CA PRO A 226 -29.26 -21.73 8.95
C PRO A 226 -29.93 -20.51 8.30
N GLY A 227 -29.35 -20.02 7.21
CA GLY A 227 -29.87 -18.87 6.46
C GLY A 227 -29.29 -17.51 6.85
N THR A 228 -28.57 -17.41 7.97
CA THR A 228 -27.85 -16.18 8.33
C THR A 228 -26.58 -16.04 7.49
N SER A 229 -26.41 -14.92 6.81
CA SER A 229 -25.17 -14.59 6.11
C SER A 229 -24.11 -14.18 7.12
N ARG A 230 -22.91 -14.77 7.02
CA ARG A 230 -21.77 -14.29 7.81
C ARG A 230 -21.28 -12.95 7.25
N GLN A 231 -20.91 -12.06 8.14
CA GLN A 231 -20.26 -10.78 7.80
C GLN A 231 -18.80 -10.80 8.25
N ALA A 232 -17.99 -9.93 7.65
CA ALA A 232 -16.61 -9.73 8.08
C ALA A 232 -16.55 -8.61 9.12
N LEU A 233 -15.66 -8.76 10.10
CA LEU A 233 -15.38 -7.76 11.13
C LEU A 233 -14.05 -7.04 10.84
N ARG A 234 -14.06 -5.72 10.92
CA ARG A 234 -12.84 -4.90 10.81
C ARG A 234 -12.55 -4.22 12.12
N ILE A 235 -11.38 -4.48 12.70
CA ILE A 235 -10.94 -3.82 13.92
C ILE A 235 -9.81 -2.85 13.54
N ALA A 236 -10.09 -1.56 13.62
CA ALA A 236 -9.13 -0.49 13.41
C ALA A 236 -8.72 0.07 14.77
N ILE A 237 -7.44 -0.04 15.14
CA ILE A 237 -6.92 0.52 16.39
C ILE A 237 -5.88 1.57 16.04
N HIS A 238 -6.17 2.81 16.39
CA HIS A 238 -5.31 3.95 16.18
C HIS A 238 -4.29 4.06 17.32
N SER A 239 -3.03 4.21 16.94
CA SER A 239 -1.92 4.65 17.79
C SER A 239 -1.83 3.82 19.09
N LEU A 240 -1.89 2.49 18.94
CA LEU A 240 -1.78 1.56 20.07
C LEU A 240 -0.40 1.71 20.71
N ALA A 241 -0.36 1.76 22.05
CA ALA A 241 0.85 2.02 22.82
C ALA A 241 1.43 3.43 22.60
N SER A 242 0.62 4.42 22.26
CA SER A 242 0.99 5.83 22.46
C SER A 242 1.13 6.17 23.94
N PRO A 243 1.69 7.35 24.29
CA PRO A 243 1.76 7.82 25.67
C PRO A 243 0.40 7.91 26.39
N ASN A 244 -0.70 7.96 25.64
CA ASN A 244 -2.05 7.97 26.21
C ASN A 244 -2.50 6.59 26.72
N TRP A 245 -1.83 5.50 26.35
CA TRP A 245 -2.14 4.15 26.85
C TRP A 245 -1.41 3.86 28.16
N GLN A 246 -2.16 3.50 29.19
CA GLN A 246 -1.59 3.15 30.48
C GLN A 246 -1.14 1.69 30.46
N THR A 247 0.11 1.48 30.85
CA THR A 247 0.73 0.15 30.89
C THR A 247 1.19 -0.14 32.31
N LYS A 248 0.73 -1.25 32.90
CA LYS A 248 1.16 -1.66 34.25
C LYS A 248 2.41 -2.50 34.22
N SER A 249 2.54 -3.32 33.18
CA SER A 249 3.66 -4.22 32.95
C SER A 249 4.18 -4.05 31.53
N PRO A 250 5.50 -4.11 31.30
CA PRO A 250 6.09 -4.01 29.96
C PRO A 250 5.61 -5.12 28.99
N HIS A 251 4.88 -6.12 29.49
CA HIS A 251 4.35 -7.23 28.72
C HIS A 251 2.89 -7.05 28.27
N ASP A 252 2.16 -6.03 28.72
CA ASP A 252 0.72 -5.95 28.50
C ASP A 252 0.36 -5.80 27.02
N VAL A 253 1.12 -4.99 26.28
CA VAL A 253 1.01 -4.91 24.81
C VAL A 253 1.24 -6.28 24.16
N CYS A 254 2.27 -7.03 24.59
CA CYS A 254 2.52 -8.37 24.05
C CYS A 254 1.38 -9.34 24.37
N LYS A 255 0.83 -9.31 25.60
CA LYS A 255 -0.33 -10.13 25.98
C LYS A 255 -1.55 -9.78 25.14
N PHE A 256 -1.79 -8.48 24.91
CA PHE A 256 -2.86 -7.98 24.05
C PHE A 256 -2.75 -8.53 22.63
N PHE A 257 -1.60 -8.37 21.98
CA PHE A 257 -1.39 -8.89 20.62
C PHE A 257 -1.56 -10.41 20.56
N GLN A 258 -1.00 -11.14 21.53
CA GLN A 258 -1.13 -12.60 21.57
C GLN A 258 -2.60 -13.04 21.70
N ALA A 259 -3.36 -12.40 22.59
CA ALA A 259 -4.75 -12.74 22.84
C ALA A 259 -5.67 -12.29 21.70
N LEU A 260 -5.46 -11.09 21.15
CA LEU A 260 -6.18 -10.60 19.98
C LEU A 260 -5.95 -11.50 18.76
N ARG A 261 -4.71 -11.96 18.55
CA ARG A 261 -4.38 -12.89 17.46
C ARG A 261 -5.12 -14.21 17.63
N GLY A 262 -5.16 -14.75 18.85
CA GLY A 262 -5.93 -15.95 19.17
C GLY A 262 -7.42 -15.77 18.91
N LEU A 263 -7.99 -14.62 19.31
CA LEU A 263 -9.39 -14.27 19.07
C LEU A 263 -9.71 -14.18 17.57
N LEU A 264 -8.85 -13.52 16.79
CA LEU A 264 -9.06 -13.34 15.35
C LEU A 264 -8.86 -14.62 14.56
N ARG A 265 -7.95 -15.51 14.96
CA ARG A 265 -7.70 -16.76 14.23
C ARG A 265 -8.94 -17.65 14.11
N PHE A 266 -9.88 -17.52 15.04
CA PHE A 266 -11.16 -18.23 15.04
C PHE A 266 -12.35 -17.29 14.82
N SER A 267 -12.17 -16.22 14.04
CA SER A 267 -13.25 -15.32 13.66
C SER A 267 -13.17 -14.93 12.19
N PHE A 268 -14.26 -14.36 11.68
CA PHE A 268 -14.33 -13.70 10.39
C PHE A 268 -13.84 -12.24 10.45
N GLY A 269 -12.94 -11.93 11.40
CA GLY A 269 -12.41 -10.59 11.62
C GLY A 269 -10.95 -10.42 11.22
N ALA A 270 -10.54 -9.20 10.89
CA ALA A 270 -9.13 -8.82 10.77
C ALA A 270 -8.89 -7.47 11.46
N ALA A 271 -7.68 -7.29 11.97
CA ALA A 271 -7.29 -6.04 12.63
C ALA A 271 -6.21 -5.29 11.86
N VAL A 272 -6.35 -3.98 11.77
CA VAL A 272 -5.29 -3.04 11.38
C VAL A 272 -5.01 -2.15 12.57
N ILE A 273 -3.75 -2.12 12.99
CA ILE A 273 -3.30 -1.41 14.18
C ILE A 273 -2.18 -0.47 13.77
N THR A 274 -2.31 0.82 14.04
CA THR A 274 -1.18 1.75 13.92
C THR A 274 -0.44 1.83 15.25
N LEU A 275 0.89 1.91 15.19
CA LEU A 275 1.75 1.91 16.38
C LEU A 275 2.87 2.96 16.20
N PRO A 276 3.02 3.93 17.12
CA PRO A 276 4.07 4.95 17.05
C PRO A 276 5.46 4.37 17.39
N ALA A 277 6.00 3.56 16.48
CA ALA A 277 7.22 2.78 16.70
C ALA A 277 8.45 3.66 16.94
N TYR A 278 8.45 4.89 16.41
CA TYR A 278 9.50 5.87 16.61
C TYR A 278 9.70 6.27 18.08
N LEU A 279 8.70 6.09 18.94
CA LEU A 279 8.81 6.32 20.39
C LEU A 279 9.59 5.21 21.12
N TYR A 280 9.80 4.07 20.46
CA TYR A 280 10.35 2.85 21.05
C TYR A 280 11.69 2.42 20.45
N GLU A 281 12.32 3.27 19.62
CA GLU A 281 13.61 2.98 18.97
C GLU A 281 14.72 2.63 19.98
N GLU A 282 14.74 3.33 21.12
CA GLU A 282 15.73 3.12 22.18
C GLU A 282 15.35 1.99 23.14
N VAL A 283 14.13 1.46 23.07
CA VAL A 283 13.64 0.41 23.98
C VAL A 283 13.98 -0.97 23.40
N PRO A 284 14.91 -1.73 24.01
CA PRO A 284 15.41 -2.95 23.40
C PRO A 284 14.33 -4.00 23.12
N ASN A 285 14.25 -4.43 21.86
CA ASN A 285 13.36 -5.49 21.39
C ASN A 285 11.86 -5.22 21.60
N TYR A 286 11.42 -4.01 21.94
CA TYR A 286 10.00 -3.72 22.14
C TYR A 286 9.22 -3.90 20.83
N VAL A 287 9.60 -3.16 19.79
CA VAL A 287 8.98 -3.23 18.45
C VAL A 287 9.15 -4.64 17.85
N ARG A 288 10.32 -5.26 18.00
CA ARG A 288 10.58 -6.63 17.50
C ARG A 288 9.65 -7.68 18.09
N ARG A 289 9.29 -7.57 19.37
CA ARG A 289 8.30 -8.49 19.98
C ARG A 289 6.93 -8.31 19.35
N VAL A 290 6.50 -7.08 19.11
CA VAL A 290 5.25 -6.78 18.40
C VAL A 290 5.29 -7.37 16.99
N GLU A 291 6.41 -7.22 16.27
CA GLU A 291 6.58 -7.79 14.92
C GLU A 291 6.44 -9.31 14.88
N HIS A 292 6.94 -10.00 15.90
CA HIS A 292 6.77 -11.45 16.01
C HIS A 292 5.32 -11.87 16.27
N LEU A 293 4.58 -11.08 17.03
CA LEU A 293 3.20 -11.35 17.42
C LEU A 293 2.18 -10.99 16.33
N ALA A 294 2.45 -9.95 15.52
CA ALA A 294 1.62 -9.59 14.37
C ALA A 294 1.74 -10.60 13.22
N ASP A 295 0.76 -10.67 12.32
CA ASP A 295 0.84 -11.53 11.13
C ASP A 295 1.47 -10.78 9.94
N ALA A 296 1.27 -9.46 9.86
CA ALA A 296 1.91 -8.56 8.93
C ALA A 296 2.39 -7.28 9.62
N VAL A 297 3.50 -6.73 9.13
CA VAL A 297 4.08 -5.49 9.65
C VAL A 297 4.59 -4.66 8.49
N LEU A 298 4.11 -3.42 8.43
CA LEU A 298 4.48 -2.40 7.47
C LEU A 298 4.97 -1.19 8.25
N GLU A 299 5.79 -0.37 7.62
CA GLU A 299 6.30 0.86 8.22
C GLU A 299 6.24 1.99 7.19
N ILE A 300 5.67 3.11 7.64
CA ILE A 300 5.73 4.35 6.92
C ILE A 300 6.98 5.08 7.39
N GLU A 301 7.79 5.57 6.45
CA GLU A 301 8.86 6.51 6.73
C GLU A 301 8.65 7.74 5.84
N SER A 302 8.02 8.80 6.37
CA SER A 302 7.90 10.04 5.59
C SER A 302 9.22 10.79 5.51
N PHE A 303 9.43 11.49 4.40
CA PHE A 303 10.56 12.41 4.28
C PHE A 303 10.37 13.64 5.17
N ALA A 304 9.14 14.11 5.36
CA ALA A 304 8.83 15.20 6.28
C ALA A 304 9.22 14.88 7.74
N GLY A 305 9.08 13.62 8.15
CA GLY A 305 9.46 13.12 9.47
C GLY A 305 10.92 12.70 9.60
N SER A 306 11.68 12.67 8.50
CA SER A 306 13.05 12.15 8.46
C SER A 306 14.07 13.26 8.26
N SER A 307 15.01 13.39 9.21
CA SER A 307 16.10 14.37 9.10
C SER A 307 17.11 14.04 8.00
N LYS A 308 17.09 12.82 7.46
CA LYS A 308 18.10 12.31 6.51
C LYS A 308 17.82 12.64 5.05
N HIS A 309 16.55 12.84 4.69
CA HIS A 309 16.12 12.78 3.30
C HIS A 309 15.73 14.13 2.69
N ASN A 310 15.66 15.21 3.48
CA ASN A 310 15.09 16.49 3.06
C ASN A 310 15.67 17.09 1.76
N ASP A 311 16.97 16.93 1.50
CA ASP A 311 17.65 17.55 0.36
C ASP A 311 17.80 16.64 -0.87
N GLN A 312 17.15 15.47 -0.86
CA GLN A 312 17.34 14.47 -1.91
C GLN A 312 16.43 14.71 -3.13
N PRO A 313 16.90 14.55 -4.38
CA PRO A 313 16.08 14.84 -5.56
C PRO A 313 14.79 14.01 -5.66
N TYR A 314 14.75 12.82 -5.06
CA TYR A 314 13.57 11.95 -5.07
C TYR A 314 12.42 12.44 -4.16
N THR A 315 12.67 13.38 -3.24
CA THR A 315 11.62 13.96 -2.39
C THR A 315 10.62 14.82 -3.16
N GLN A 316 10.98 15.24 -4.39
CA GLN A 316 10.06 15.92 -5.30
C GLN A 316 9.00 14.97 -5.89
N THR A 317 9.31 13.67 -5.91
CA THR A 317 8.46 12.66 -6.55
C THR A 317 7.69 11.84 -5.51
N TYR A 318 8.34 11.50 -4.39
CA TYR A 318 7.78 10.65 -3.34
C TYR A 318 7.68 11.42 -2.02
N HIS A 319 6.72 11.02 -1.17
CA HIS A 319 6.52 11.62 0.15
C HIS A 319 7.21 10.83 1.26
N GLY A 320 7.64 9.60 0.97
CA GLY A 320 8.34 8.74 1.90
C GLY A 320 8.58 7.33 1.37
N PHE A 321 9.31 6.54 2.15
CA PHE A 321 9.50 5.11 1.92
C PHE A 321 8.38 4.29 2.56
N PHE A 322 8.12 3.14 1.95
CA PHE A 322 7.14 2.17 2.42
C PHE A 322 7.85 0.84 2.69
N HIS A 323 8.12 0.54 3.96
CA HIS A 323 8.89 -0.65 4.31
C HIS A 323 7.97 -1.83 4.63
N VAL A 324 8.29 -2.99 4.06
CA VAL A 324 7.57 -4.24 4.30
C VAL A 324 8.44 -5.14 5.18
N HIS A 325 8.13 -5.20 6.47
CA HIS A 325 8.91 -6.01 7.44
C HIS A 325 8.43 -7.45 7.52
N LYS A 326 7.12 -7.66 7.41
CA LYS A 326 6.50 -8.97 7.54
C LYS A 326 5.20 -9.04 6.76
N LEU A 327 4.94 -10.16 6.11
CA LEU A 327 3.73 -10.41 5.34
C LEU A 327 3.00 -11.66 5.85
N PRO A 328 1.66 -11.75 5.68
CA PRO A 328 0.89 -12.88 6.18
C PRO A 328 1.31 -14.20 5.53
N VAL A 329 1.52 -15.22 6.36
CA VAL A 329 1.87 -16.60 5.93
C VAL A 329 0.86 -17.62 6.46
N LEU A 330 -0.41 -17.24 6.58
CA LEU A 330 -1.45 -18.19 6.98
C LEU A 330 -1.47 -19.36 5.98
N ASN A 331 -1.55 -20.60 6.46
CA ASN A 331 -1.62 -21.85 5.68
C ASN A 331 -0.62 -21.92 4.50
N SER A 332 0.54 -21.27 4.61
CA SER A 332 1.57 -21.22 3.58
C SER A 332 2.94 -21.07 4.21
N LEU A 333 3.98 -21.59 3.57
CA LEU A 333 5.37 -21.40 4.01
C LEU A 333 5.94 -20.06 3.55
N LEU A 334 5.38 -19.48 2.48
CA LEU A 334 5.80 -18.20 1.91
C LEU A 334 4.61 -17.25 1.78
N PRO A 335 4.82 -15.94 1.91
CA PRO A 335 3.76 -14.96 1.66
C PRO A 335 3.19 -15.09 0.24
N PRO A 336 1.87 -15.03 0.05
CA PRO A 336 1.27 -15.04 -1.30
C PRO A 336 1.79 -13.91 -2.19
N SER A 337 2.10 -12.75 -1.60
CA SER A 337 2.66 -11.59 -2.27
C SER A 337 3.97 -11.85 -3.00
N THR A 338 4.79 -12.81 -2.56
CA THR A 338 6.01 -13.21 -3.28
C THR A 338 5.75 -13.61 -4.73
N LYS A 339 4.55 -14.15 -5.03
CA LYS A 339 4.16 -14.54 -6.40
C LYS A 339 3.14 -13.61 -7.01
N LEU A 340 2.28 -13.01 -6.19
CA LEU A 340 1.12 -12.27 -6.65
C LEU A 340 1.36 -10.76 -6.74
N SER A 341 2.27 -10.20 -5.94
CA SER A 341 2.51 -8.76 -5.92
C SER A 341 3.36 -8.35 -7.12
N VAL A 342 2.82 -7.42 -7.90
CA VAL A 342 3.57 -6.77 -8.98
C VAL A 342 4.54 -5.74 -8.40
N LEU A 343 4.13 -5.03 -7.35
CA LEU A 343 4.94 -3.97 -6.72
C LEU A 343 6.19 -4.52 -6.04
N SER A 344 6.03 -5.59 -5.26
CA SER A 344 7.16 -6.17 -4.51
C SER A 344 8.12 -6.95 -5.39
N GLY A 345 7.72 -7.39 -6.60
CA GLY A 345 8.60 -8.12 -7.52
C GLY A 345 9.22 -9.37 -6.90
N GLY A 346 8.50 -10.06 -6.01
CA GLY A 346 9.03 -11.18 -5.22
C GLY A 346 9.79 -10.80 -3.94
N GLY A 347 9.68 -9.54 -3.51
CA GLY A 347 10.33 -9.00 -2.30
C GLY A 347 11.67 -8.32 -2.59
N ALA A 348 12.03 -8.12 -3.86
CA ALA A 348 13.29 -7.50 -4.27
C ALA A 348 13.19 -5.98 -4.49
N ASN A 349 11.97 -5.45 -4.61
CA ASN A 349 11.77 -4.04 -4.92
C ASN A 349 11.66 -3.20 -3.65
N ASP A 350 12.43 -2.11 -3.61
CA ASP A 350 12.19 -1.02 -2.66
C ASP A 350 10.88 -0.30 -3.02
N LEU A 351 10.12 0.10 -2.02
CA LEU A 351 8.82 0.73 -2.20
C LEU A 351 8.83 2.15 -1.61
N ALA A 352 8.12 3.04 -2.29
CA ALA A 352 7.90 4.40 -1.83
C ALA A 352 6.42 4.77 -2.03
N PHE A 353 5.94 5.73 -1.27
CA PHE A 353 4.56 6.19 -1.38
C PHE A 353 4.46 7.64 -1.82
N LYS A 354 3.31 7.95 -2.42
CA LYS A 354 2.91 9.28 -2.85
C LYS A 354 1.53 9.57 -2.29
N LEU A 355 1.40 10.67 -1.57
CA LEU A 355 0.11 11.28 -1.30
C LEU A 355 -0.18 12.31 -2.40
N ARG A 356 -1.06 11.98 -3.33
CA ARG A 356 -1.63 12.93 -4.29
C ARG A 356 -2.87 13.59 -3.68
N ARG A 357 -3.40 14.64 -4.31
CA ARG A 357 -4.56 15.39 -3.78
C ARG A 357 -5.75 14.48 -3.53
N LYS A 358 -5.97 13.51 -4.42
CA LYS A 358 -7.15 12.63 -4.39
C LYS A 358 -6.86 11.19 -3.97
N ARG A 359 -5.60 10.75 -3.93
CA ARG A 359 -5.27 9.34 -3.63
C ARG A 359 -3.92 9.15 -2.96
N PHE A 360 -3.85 8.13 -2.12
CA PHE A 360 -2.59 7.55 -1.64
C PHE A 360 -2.18 6.40 -2.56
N ALA A 361 -0.93 6.39 -3.02
CA ALA A 361 -0.40 5.35 -3.91
C ALA A 361 0.96 4.85 -3.43
N ILE A 362 1.14 3.53 -3.39
CA ILE A 362 2.43 2.88 -3.19
C ILE A 362 2.94 2.41 -4.55
N GLU A 363 4.21 2.67 -4.83
CA GLU A 363 4.87 2.36 -6.09
C GLU A 363 6.28 1.82 -5.82
N THR A 364 6.84 1.11 -6.79
CA THR A 364 8.27 0.78 -6.76
C THR A 364 9.11 2.05 -6.76
N PHE A 365 10.02 2.14 -5.80
CA PHE A 365 10.96 3.24 -5.69
C PHE A 365 11.99 3.16 -6.82
N HIS A 366 12.22 4.30 -7.47
CA HIS A 366 13.27 4.42 -8.47
C HIS A 366 14.07 5.68 -8.18
N LEU A 367 15.39 5.55 -8.26
CA LEU A 367 16.27 6.70 -8.18
C LEU A 367 16.03 7.62 -9.39
N PRO A 368 16.00 8.94 -9.19
CA PRO A 368 15.95 9.89 -10.28
C PRO A 368 17.22 9.74 -11.12
N PRO A 369 17.15 9.95 -12.45
CA PRO A 369 18.31 9.81 -13.32
C PRO A 369 19.43 10.76 -12.87
N GLU A 370 20.63 10.23 -12.65
CA GLU A 370 21.78 11.03 -12.25
C GLU A 370 22.09 12.11 -13.30
N GLY A 371 22.29 13.35 -12.83
CA GLY A 371 22.79 14.47 -13.64
C GLY A 371 21.80 15.60 -13.92
N GLY A 372 20.52 15.46 -13.58
CA GLY A 372 19.51 16.49 -13.87
C GLY A 372 19.32 16.74 -15.38
N VAL A 373 18.19 17.33 -15.76
CA VAL A 373 17.85 17.57 -17.18
C VAL A 373 18.76 18.62 -17.84
N THR A 374 19.62 19.30 -17.07
CA THR A 374 20.38 20.48 -17.50
C THR A 374 21.84 20.24 -17.91
N THR A 375 22.44 19.08 -17.66
CA THR A 375 23.91 18.91 -17.84
C THR A 375 24.35 18.23 -19.14
N ARG A 376 23.43 17.78 -20.01
CA ARG A 376 23.77 17.27 -21.35
C ARG A 376 23.50 18.30 -22.44
N ARG A 377 24.17 19.45 -22.37
CA ARG A 377 24.46 20.25 -23.57
C ARG A 377 25.98 20.28 -23.72
N THR A 378 26.52 19.29 -24.43
CA THR A 378 27.81 19.50 -25.09
C THR A 378 27.56 20.50 -26.21
N ASP A 379 28.22 21.65 -26.16
CA ASP A 379 28.15 22.63 -27.23
C ASP A 379 28.45 21.96 -28.58
N PRO A 380 27.70 22.29 -29.65
CA PRO A 380 28.01 21.76 -30.97
C PRO A 380 29.44 22.16 -31.34
N PRO A 381 30.23 21.25 -31.96
CA PRO A 381 31.59 21.58 -32.36
C PRO A 381 31.57 22.80 -33.28
N PRO A 382 32.52 23.74 -33.12
CA PRO A 382 32.55 24.95 -33.94
C PRO A 382 32.60 24.57 -35.42
N SER A 383 31.73 25.19 -36.21
CA SER A 383 31.65 25.00 -37.66
C SER A 383 33.01 25.31 -38.29
N LYS A 384 33.59 24.32 -38.97
CA LYS A 384 34.80 24.55 -39.75
C LYS A 384 34.49 25.56 -40.87
N PRO A 385 35.33 26.57 -41.10
CA PRO A 385 35.12 27.50 -42.19
C PRO A 385 35.29 26.80 -43.55
N THR A 386 34.35 27.06 -44.45
CA THR A 386 34.34 26.64 -45.86
C THR A 386 35.61 27.13 -46.58
N PRO A 387 36.33 26.28 -47.34
CA PRO A 387 37.53 26.72 -48.05
C PRO A 387 37.18 27.44 -49.37
N GLN A 388 37.74 28.63 -49.57
CA GLN A 388 37.84 29.27 -50.90
C GLN A 388 39.05 28.73 -51.68
N PRO A 389 39.03 28.80 -53.03
CA PRO A 389 39.91 28.01 -53.88
C PRO A 389 41.22 28.73 -54.26
N GLN A 390 42.26 27.91 -54.56
CA GLN A 390 43.48 28.20 -55.35
C GLN A 390 44.57 29.03 -54.65
N THR A 391 45.88 28.81 -54.78
CA THR A 391 46.76 27.92 -55.58
C THR A 391 48.17 28.03 -54.96
N SER A 392 48.94 26.94 -54.86
CA SER A 392 50.36 26.87 -55.28
C SER A 392 51.03 25.57 -54.80
N LYS A 393 51.93 25.09 -55.66
CA LYS A 393 52.71 23.85 -55.57
C LYS A 393 53.71 23.89 -54.41
N GLN A 394 53.91 22.77 -53.72
CA GLN A 394 55.23 22.15 -53.56
C GLN A 394 55.15 20.79 -52.86
N SER A 395 56.22 20.03 -53.07
CA SER A 395 56.35 18.58 -53.00
C SER A 395 56.85 18.03 -51.66
N ALA A 396 56.42 16.79 -51.40
CA ALA A 396 57.21 15.66 -50.89
C ALA A 396 57.25 15.31 -49.39
N LYS A 397 57.22 13.97 -49.21
CA LYS A 397 57.67 13.10 -48.11
C LYS A 397 56.67 12.82 -46.99
N GLY A 398 56.33 11.52 -46.89
CA GLY A 398 55.41 10.97 -45.90
C GLY A 398 56.10 10.35 -44.69
N SER A 399 55.27 9.83 -43.80
CA SER A 399 55.58 8.71 -42.90
C SER A 399 54.29 8.19 -42.27
N PHE A 400 53.90 6.96 -42.62
CA PHE A 400 52.91 6.19 -41.89
C PHE A 400 53.52 5.77 -40.55
N GLN A 401 52.97 6.26 -39.42
CA GLN A 401 53.25 5.67 -38.11
C GLN A 401 52.14 4.67 -37.74
N LYS A 402 52.58 3.42 -37.61
CA LYS A 402 51.84 2.25 -37.12
C LYS A 402 51.36 2.47 -35.68
N ARG A 403 50.10 2.13 -35.39
CA ARG A 403 49.62 1.85 -34.03
C ARG A 403 49.87 0.36 -33.71
N PRO A 404 50.40 -0.01 -32.54
CA PRO A 404 50.48 -1.42 -32.11
C PRO A 404 49.11 -1.91 -31.57
N PRO A 405 48.84 -3.22 -31.61
CA PRO A 405 47.57 -3.78 -31.21
C PRO A 405 47.53 -4.17 -29.72
N GLY A 406 46.35 -3.99 -29.13
CA GLY A 406 45.69 -4.94 -28.23
C GLY A 406 46.33 -5.27 -26.88
N PHE A 407 45.62 -4.95 -25.79
CA PHE A 407 45.53 -5.81 -24.61
C PHE A 407 44.10 -5.73 -24.05
N GLY A 408 43.39 -6.87 -24.10
CA GLY A 408 42.12 -7.06 -23.42
C GLY A 408 42.36 -7.45 -21.96
N CYS A 409 41.65 -6.82 -21.03
CA CYS A 409 41.67 -7.19 -19.63
C CYS A 409 40.61 -8.27 -19.36
N GLY A 410 41.03 -9.54 -19.43
CA GLY A 410 40.37 -10.62 -18.71
C GLY A 410 40.95 -10.71 -17.30
N LEU A 411 40.08 -10.76 -16.29
CA LEU A 411 40.47 -10.99 -14.90
C LEU A 411 40.91 -12.46 -14.72
N PRO A 412 42.06 -12.76 -14.11
CA PRO A 412 42.44 -14.12 -13.75
C PRO A 412 41.69 -14.57 -12.49
N GLY A 413 40.93 -15.66 -12.60
CA GLY A 413 40.24 -16.29 -11.47
C GLY A 413 41.23 -16.93 -10.49
N LYS A 414 40.91 -16.86 -9.19
CA LYS A 414 41.59 -17.66 -8.17
C LYS A 414 41.01 -19.06 -8.07
N GLN A 415 41.95 -19.94 -7.75
CA GLN A 415 41.91 -21.39 -7.66
C GLN A 415 41.53 -21.78 -6.22
N ASP A 416 40.71 -22.82 -6.07
CA ASP A 416 40.26 -23.45 -4.82
C ASP A 416 38.91 -22.97 -4.23
N PRO A 417 37.84 -23.80 -4.32
CA PRO A 417 36.51 -23.49 -3.82
C PRO A 417 36.24 -23.86 -2.34
N LEU A 418 37.25 -24.15 -1.51
CA LEU A 418 37.04 -24.61 -0.12
C LEU A 418 37.89 -23.92 0.98
N GLU A 419 38.40 -22.70 0.75
CA GLU A 419 38.81 -21.85 1.87
C GLU A 419 37.56 -21.26 2.56
N PHE A 420 37.37 -21.60 3.84
CA PHE A 420 36.36 -20.98 4.73
C PHE A 420 36.92 -19.73 5.40
#